data_AF-A0A3Q2CHF0-F1
#
_entry.id   AF-A0A3Q2CHF0-F1
#
_cell.length_a   1.000
_cell.length_b   1.000
_cell.length_c   1.000
_cell.angle_alpha   90.00
_cell.angle_beta   90.00
_cell.angle_gamma   90.00
#
_symmetry.space_group_name_H-M   'P 1'
#
loop_
_entity.id
_entity.type
_entity.pdbx_description
1 polymer ?
#
loop_
_entity_poly.entity_id
_entity_poly.type
_entity_poly.pdbx_seq_one_letter_code
_entity_poly.pdbx_strand_id
1 'polypeptide(L)'
;MNTGKKRMEEDSPSSGCEDEDMSVDNRGTEIGEWERLPDVCLLHIFKYLNDYDRSKAALVCHHWHNMMRLPCLWRYRSFYFTGRVSRYKQSEYNVAVGYAKNLGVFLESLKVTVSPPQSVVLAERLILTICGLLVTLVR
;
A
#
# COMPACT_ATOMS: atom_id res chain seq x y z
N MET A 1 22.20 -60.22 43.33
CA MET A 1 21.70 -60.30 41.93
C MET A 1 21.35 -58.86 41.55
N ASN A 2 22.01 -58.12 40.67
CA ASN A 2 22.70 -58.44 39.43
C ASN A 2 23.98 -57.60 39.26
N THR A 3 25.01 -58.24 38.72
CA THR A 3 26.18 -57.64 38.10
C THR A 3 25.85 -57.27 36.66
N GLY A 4 25.99 -56.00 36.29
CA GLY A 4 25.95 -55.53 34.91
C GLY A 4 27.36 -55.22 34.43
N LYS A 5 27.85 -55.93 33.41
CA LYS A 5 29.11 -55.63 32.72
C LYS A 5 29.00 -55.87 31.22
N LYS A 6 29.09 -54.77 30.48
CA LYS A 6 29.62 -54.51 29.12
C LYS A 6 29.63 -55.64 28.09
N ARG A 7 29.16 -55.32 26.88
CA ARG A 7 29.99 -55.44 25.66
C ARG A 7 29.54 -54.46 24.56
N MET A 8 30.52 -53.71 24.04
CA MET A 8 30.50 -53.05 22.72
C MET A 8 31.15 -54.03 21.74
N GLU A 9 30.63 -54.14 20.53
CA GLU A 9 31.42 -54.47 19.33
C GLU A 9 30.68 -53.95 18.10
N GLU A 10 31.41 -53.14 17.33
CA GLU A 10 31.07 -52.50 16.06
C GLU A 10 31.27 -53.52 14.92
N ASP A 11 30.48 -53.42 13.85
CA ASP A 11 31.00 -53.41 12.46
C ASP A 11 29.86 -53.29 11.44
N SER A 12 29.95 -52.25 10.59
CA SER A 12 29.21 -52.06 9.33
C SER A 12 29.98 -52.76 8.18
N PRO A 13 29.61 -52.71 6.87
CA PRO A 13 28.48 -52.03 6.19
C PRO A 13 27.79 -52.87 5.08
N SER A 14 26.58 -52.49 4.66
CA SER A 14 26.01 -52.84 3.35
C SER A 14 24.92 -51.82 3.03
N SER A 15 25.21 -50.80 2.19
CA SER A 15 24.94 -50.83 0.75
C SER A 15 23.45 -50.96 0.44
N GLY A 16 22.82 -49.83 0.14
CA GLY A 16 21.44 -49.72 -0.32
C GLY A 16 21.04 -48.25 -0.38
N CYS A 17 21.54 -47.54 -1.39
CA CYS A 17 21.16 -46.17 -1.70
C CYS A 17 19.82 -46.26 -2.44
N GLU A 18 18.70 -46.09 -1.75
CA GLU A 18 17.38 -46.11 -2.37
C GLU A 18 16.58 -44.88 -1.92
N ASP A 19 16.53 -43.94 -2.87
CA ASP A 19 15.49 -42.95 -3.13
C ASP A 19 15.19 -41.92 -2.05
N GLU A 20 16.08 -40.91 -1.96
CA GLU A 20 15.63 -39.56 -1.63
C GLU A 20 14.64 -39.12 -2.71
N ASP A 21 13.35 -39.21 -2.39
CA ASP A 21 12.28 -38.49 -3.09
C ASP A 21 12.55 -36.99 -2.98
N MET A 22 13.43 -36.49 -3.86
CA MET A 22 13.42 -35.11 -4.31
C MET A 22 12.12 -34.91 -5.07
N SER A 23 11.04 -34.72 -4.29
CA SER A 23 9.91 -33.95 -4.75
C SER A 23 10.46 -32.57 -5.08
N VAL A 24 10.77 -32.40 -6.37
CA VAL A 24 11.06 -31.12 -7.00
C VAL A 24 9.93 -30.22 -6.57
N ASP A 25 10.23 -29.34 -5.62
CA ASP A 25 9.31 -28.29 -5.21
C ASP A 25 9.14 -27.39 -6.42
N ASN A 26 8.19 -27.79 -7.26
CA ASN A 26 7.68 -27.03 -8.37
C ASN A 26 6.87 -25.88 -7.77
N ARG A 27 7.56 -24.97 -7.05
CA ARG A 27 7.16 -23.57 -6.90
C ARG A 27 7.27 -22.89 -8.27
N GLY A 28 6.68 -23.50 -9.30
CA GLY A 28 6.11 -22.72 -10.39
C GLY A 28 5.20 -21.75 -9.68
N THR A 29 5.62 -20.48 -9.67
CA THR A 29 4.97 -19.43 -8.90
C THR A 29 3.52 -19.42 -9.37
N GLU A 30 2.62 -20.00 -8.58
CA GLU A 30 1.20 -19.99 -8.91
C GLU A 30 0.77 -18.54 -8.82
N ILE A 31 0.85 -17.85 -9.96
CA ILE A 31 0.36 -16.48 -10.12
C ILE A 31 -1.11 -16.55 -9.74
N GLY A 32 -1.42 -16.01 -8.56
CA GLY A 32 -2.74 -16.09 -7.96
C GLY A 32 -3.78 -15.54 -8.92
N GLU A 33 -5.01 -16.05 -8.86
CA GLU A 33 -6.06 -15.70 -9.82
C GLU A 33 -6.27 -14.18 -9.98
N TRP A 34 -6.08 -13.42 -8.91
CA TRP A 34 -6.17 -11.95 -8.89
C TRP A 34 -5.00 -11.23 -9.57
N GLU A 35 -3.83 -11.85 -9.67
CA GLU A 35 -2.67 -11.30 -10.39
C GLU A 35 -2.83 -11.45 -11.91
N ARG A 36 -3.72 -12.33 -12.37
CA ARG A 36 -4.02 -12.54 -13.79
C ARG A 36 -5.08 -11.58 -14.33
N LEU A 37 -5.69 -10.75 -13.47
CA LEU A 37 -6.67 -9.77 -13.90
C LEU A 37 -6.03 -8.76 -14.87
N PRO A 38 -6.66 -8.47 -16.02
CA PRO A 38 -6.19 -7.42 -16.90
C PRO A 38 -6.14 -6.05 -16.19
N ASP A 39 -5.17 -5.22 -16.56
CA ASP A 39 -4.97 -3.87 -16.04
C ASP A 39 -6.26 -3.03 -16.01
N VAL A 40 -7.09 -3.14 -17.06
CA VAL A 40 -8.36 -2.41 -17.18
C VAL A 40 -9.34 -2.79 -16.08
N CYS A 41 -9.40 -4.07 -15.69
CA CYS A 41 -10.26 -4.55 -14.61
C CYS A 41 -9.77 -4.04 -13.26
N LEU A 42 -8.45 -4.11 -13.00
CA LEU A 42 -7.86 -3.58 -11.77
C LEU A 42 -8.07 -2.06 -11.64
N LEU A 43 -7.87 -1.31 -12.73
CA LEU A 43 -8.16 0.13 -12.76
C LEU A 43 -9.62 0.42 -12.44
N HIS A 44 -10.55 -0.37 -13.00
CA HIS A 44 -11.97 -0.19 -12.73
C HIS A 44 -12.27 -0.39 -11.25
N ILE A 45 -11.72 -1.43 -10.62
CA ILE A 45 -11.88 -1.68 -9.18
C ILE A 45 -11.28 -0.52 -8.37
N PHE A 46 -10.04 -0.11 -8.67
CA PHE A 46 -9.32 0.91 -7.90
C PHE A 46 -9.96 2.30 -7.97
N LYS A 47 -10.72 2.60 -9.04
CA LYS A 47 -11.50 3.84 -9.13
C LYS A 47 -12.52 3.99 -8.00
N TYR A 48 -13.06 2.88 -7.49
CA TYR A 48 -14.05 2.89 -6.40
C TYR A 48 -13.46 2.89 -5.00
N LEU A 49 -12.14 2.71 -4.87
CA LEU A 49 -11.46 2.74 -3.58
C LEU A 49 -11.17 4.18 -3.15
N ASN A 50 -11.31 4.46 -1.85
CA ASN A 50 -10.80 5.69 -1.25
C ASN A 50 -9.26 5.61 -1.09
N ASP A 51 -8.61 6.73 -0.75
CA ASP A 51 -7.15 6.80 -0.64
C ASP A 51 -6.54 5.82 0.37
N TYR A 52 -7.21 5.61 1.49
CA TYR A 52 -6.74 4.71 2.53
C TYR A 52 -6.72 3.28 1.99
N ASP A 53 -7.81 2.85 1.35
CA ASP A 53 -7.92 1.53 0.76
C ASP A 53 -6.99 1.36 -0.44
N ARG A 54 -6.80 2.38 -1.27
CA ARG A 54 -5.79 2.38 -2.34
C ARG A 54 -4.38 2.19 -1.79
N SER A 55 -4.06 2.87 -0.69
CA SER A 55 -2.75 2.74 -0.04
C SER A 55 -2.54 1.34 0.51
N LYS A 56 -3.58 0.68 1.01
CA LYS A 56 -3.52 -0.73 1.45
C LYS A 56 -3.42 -1.69 0.26
N ALA A 57 -4.21 -1.48 -0.79
CA ALA A 57 -4.16 -2.29 -2.00
C ALA A 57 -2.80 -2.20 -2.71
N ALA A 58 -2.12 -1.05 -2.67
CA ALA A 58 -0.76 -0.88 -3.20
C ALA A 58 0.30 -1.74 -2.49
N LEU A 59 -0.02 -2.37 -1.35
CA LEU A 59 0.88 -3.23 -0.59
C LEU A 59 0.64 -4.73 -0.84
N VAL A 60 -0.37 -5.10 -1.64
CA VAL A 60 -0.74 -6.51 -1.88
C VAL A 60 0.33 -7.23 -2.69
N CYS A 61 0.72 -6.66 -3.83
CA CYS A 61 1.78 -7.19 -4.68
C CYS A 61 2.38 -6.09 -5.57
N HIS A 62 3.50 -6.37 -6.23
CA HIS A 62 4.19 -5.41 -7.10
C HIS A 62 3.32 -4.94 -8.29
N HIS A 63 2.50 -5.83 -8.85
CA HIS A 63 1.63 -5.47 -9.96
C HIS A 63 0.60 -4.41 -9.51
N TRP A 64 -0.09 -4.64 -8.39
CA TRP A 64 -1.05 -3.67 -7.84
C TRP A 64 -0.39 -2.37 -7.42
N HIS A 65 0.82 -2.43 -6.87
CA HIS A 65 1.63 -1.26 -6.56
C HIS A 65 1.85 -0.37 -7.79
N ASN A 66 2.25 -0.97 -8.91
CA ASN A 66 2.49 -0.25 -10.16
C ASN A 66 1.19 0.34 -10.73
N MET A 67 0.10 -0.43 -10.69
CA MET A 67 -1.22 0.05 -11.11
C MET A 67 -1.68 1.27 -10.32
N MET A 68 -1.41 1.33 -9.02
CA MET A 68 -1.72 2.49 -8.16
C MET A 68 -0.93 3.75 -8.50
N ARG A 69 0.12 3.67 -9.31
CA ARG A 69 0.90 4.84 -9.76
C ARG A 69 0.39 5.41 -11.08
N LEU A 70 -0.63 4.80 -11.70
CA LEU A 70 -1.14 5.25 -12.99
C LEU A 70 -1.90 6.58 -12.88
N PRO A 71 -1.67 7.54 -13.79
CA PRO A 71 -2.27 8.88 -13.71
C PRO A 71 -3.80 8.87 -13.69
N CYS A 72 -4.43 7.91 -14.38
CA CYS A 72 -5.87 7.82 -14.51
C CYS A 72 -6.63 7.61 -13.18
N LEU A 73 -5.94 7.22 -12.11
CA LEU A 73 -6.51 7.12 -10.76
C LEU A 73 -6.47 8.45 -9.99
N TRP A 74 -5.65 9.41 -10.42
CA TRP A 74 -5.31 10.60 -9.61
C TRP A 74 -5.62 11.93 -10.28
N ARG A 75 -6.05 11.96 -11.55
CA ARG A 75 -6.35 13.21 -12.30
C ARG A 75 -7.41 14.10 -11.68
N TYR A 76 -8.34 13.54 -10.91
CA TYR A 76 -9.46 14.27 -10.32
C TYR A 76 -9.37 14.19 -8.81
N ARG A 77 -9.32 15.36 -8.16
CA ARG A 77 -9.17 15.43 -6.71
C ARG A 77 -10.14 16.40 -6.08
N SER A 78 -10.77 15.97 -5.00
CA SER A 78 -11.58 16.83 -4.14
C SER A 78 -11.01 16.83 -2.73
N PHE A 79 -10.81 18.01 -2.16
CA PHE A 79 -10.53 18.18 -0.73
C PHE A 79 -11.67 18.94 -0.07
N TYR A 80 -11.93 18.57 1.18
CA TYR A 80 -12.83 19.29 2.07
C TYR A 80 -12.04 19.76 3.27
N PHE A 81 -12.01 21.07 3.50
CA PHE A 81 -11.28 21.68 4.59
C PHE A 81 -12.23 22.33 5.59
N THR A 82 -12.05 22.00 6.87
CA THR A 82 -12.81 22.57 7.98
C THR A 82 -12.00 23.60 8.76
N GLY A 83 -10.67 23.62 8.59
CA GLY A 83 -9.77 24.48 9.36
C GLY A 83 -9.61 24.04 10.81
N ARG A 84 -10.26 22.93 11.20
CA ARG A 84 -10.20 22.36 12.54
C ARG A 84 -8.98 21.46 12.64
N VAL A 85 -8.31 21.52 13.79
CA VAL A 85 -7.20 20.61 14.08
C VAL A 85 -7.81 19.30 14.58
N SER A 86 -7.58 18.21 13.85
CA SER A 86 -7.91 16.87 14.34
C SER A 86 -6.73 16.31 15.13
N ARG A 87 -6.99 15.79 16.35
CA ARG A 87 -5.99 15.06 17.14
C ARG A 87 -5.86 13.58 16.74
N TYR A 88 -6.83 13.05 16.00
CA TYR A 88 -6.94 11.62 15.67
C TYR A 88 -6.83 11.32 14.16
N LYS A 89 -6.73 12.34 13.31
CA LYS A 89 -6.53 12.21 11.86
C LYS A 89 -5.32 13.01 11.43
N GLN A 90 -4.61 12.55 10.40
CA GLN A 90 -3.66 13.42 9.68
C GLN A 90 -4.37 14.72 9.34
N SER A 91 -3.72 15.85 9.62
CA SER A 91 -4.31 17.15 9.36
C SER A 91 -4.70 17.25 7.88
N GLU A 92 -5.81 17.93 7.61
CA GLU A 92 -6.30 18.20 6.26
C GLU A 92 -5.18 18.74 5.34
N TYR A 93 -4.34 19.60 5.89
CA TYR A 93 -3.13 20.12 5.27
C TYR A 93 -2.14 19.03 4.84
N ASN A 94 -1.77 18.11 5.74
CA ASN A 94 -0.80 17.06 5.44
C ASN A 94 -1.29 16.12 4.34
N VAL A 95 -2.58 15.79 4.35
CA VAL A 95 -3.18 14.95 3.30
C VAL A 95 -3.12 15.67 1.95
N ALA A 96 -3.51 16.94 1.90
CA ALA A 96 -3.54 17.71 0.67
C ALA A 96 -2.14 17.95 0.08
N VAL A 97 -1.19 18.40 0.92
CA VAL A 97 0.20 18.64 0.51
C VAL A 97 0.92 17.32 0.19
N GLY A 98 0.63 16.25 0.92
CA GLY A 98 1.16 14.91 0.63
C GLY A 98 0.73 14.42 -0.74
N TYR A 99 -0.55 14.57 -1.09
CA TYR A 99 -1.04 14.28 -2.44
C TYR A 99 -0.33 15.15 -3.48
N ALA A 100 -0.28 16.48 -3.27
CA ALA A 100 0.33 17.40 -4.23
C ALA A 100 1.81 17.06 -4.51
N LYS A 101 2.58 16.73 -3.47
CA LYS A 101 4.00 16.36 -3.62
C LYS A 101 4.23 15.08 -4.41
N ASN A 102 3.39 14.08 -4.23
CA ASN A 102 3.64 12.73 -4.76
C ASN A 102 2.88 12.45 -6.07
N LEU A 103 1.71 13.05 -6.23
CA LEU A 103 0.74 12.74 -7.28
C LEU A 103 0.21 13.99 -7.99
N GLY A 104 0.60 15.19 -7.54
CA GLY A 104 0.14 16.46 -8.10
C GLY A 104 0.49 16.64 -9.57
N VAL A 105 1.57 16.02 -10.05
CA VAL A 105 1.95 16.01 -11.47
C VAL A 105 0.91 15.37 -12.38
N PHE A 106 0.03 14.51 -11.84
CA PHE A 106 -1.04 13.87 -12.60
C PHE A 106 -2.36 14.61 -12.53
N LEU A 107 -2.48 15.65 -11.69
CA LEU A 107 -3.73 16.33 -11.42
C LEU A 107 -4.17 17.18 -12.62
N GLU A 108 -5.38 16.93 -13.11
CA GLU A 108 -6.02 17.72 -14.17
C GLU A 108 -7.11 18.64 -13.60
N SER A 109 -7.82 18.19 -12.55
CA SER A 109 -8.93 18.93 -11.97
C SER A 109 -8.94 18.84 -10.45
N LEU A 110 -8.90 20.01 -9.81
CA LEU A 110 -8.94 20.17 -8.36
C LEU A 110 -10.24 20.86 -7.94
N LYS A 111 -10.99 20.21 -7.04
CA LYS A 111 -12.09 20.83 -6.31
C LYS A 111 -11.69 21.03 -4.85
N VAL A 112 -11.81 22.26 -4.36
CA VAL A 112 -11.63 22.58 -2.95
C VAL A 112 -12.94 23.10 -2.40
N THR A 113 -13.45 22.43 -1.38
CA THR A 113 -14.64 22.86 -0.65
C THR A 113 -14.21 23.20 0.78
N VAL A 114 -14.77 24.26 1.34
CA VAL A 114 -14.47 24.68 2.71
C VAL A 114 -15.74 24.72 3.55
N SER A 115 -15.63 24.37 4.83
CA SER A 115 -16.68 24.69 5.79
C SER A 115 -16.71 26.20 6.05
N PRO A 116 -17.88 26.85 6.13
CA PRO A 116 -17.95 28.26 6.49
C PRO A 116 -17.19 28.54 7.80
N PRO A 117 -16.19 29.44 7.81
CA PRO A 117 -15.42 29.72 9.01
C PRO A 117 -16.29 30.46 10.04
N GLN A 118 -16.28 29.99 11.28
CA GLN A 118 -17.01 30.61 12.40
C GLN A 118 -16.15 31.59 13.22
N SER A 119 -14.85 31.70 12.90
CA SER A 119 -13.92 32.62 13.54
C SER A 119 -12.80 33.02 12.59
N VAL A 120 -12.16 34.16 12.87
CA VAL A 120 -11.00 34.65 12.11
C VAL A 120 -9.87 33.62 12.11
N VAL A 121 -9.61 32.98 13.25
CA VAL A 121 -8.58 31.94 13.37
C VAL A 121 -8.85 30.74 12.44
N LEU A 122 -10.11 30.32 12.30
CA LEU A 122 -10.45 29.24 11.37
C LEU A 122 -10.33 29.69 9.92
N ALA A 123 -10.72 30.93 9.59
CA ALA A 123 -10.55 31.50 8.27
C ALA A 123 -9.06 31.57 7.87
N GLU A 124 -8.20 32.07 8.75
CA GLU A 124 -6.74 32.11 8.55
C GLU A 124 -6.17 30.70 8.32
N ARG A 125 -6.59 29.71 9.11
CA ARG A 125 -6.14 28.32 8.93
C ARG A 125 -6.58 27.73 7.60
N LEU A 126 -7.81 28.00 7.16
CA LEU A 126 -8.28 27.58 5.84
C LEU A 126 -7.44 28.22 4.74
N ILE A 127 -7.17 29.53 4.83
CA ILE A 127 -6.32 30.26 3.88
C ILE A 127 -4.94 29.62 3.81
N LEU A 128 -4.27 29.44 4.96
CA LEU A 128 -2.94 28.81 5.02
C LEU A 128 -2.95 27.40 4.40
N THR A 129 -3.99 26.62 4.67
CA THR A 129 -4.13 25.26 4.14
C THR A 129 -4.25 25.26 2.62
N ILE A 130 -5.12 26.10 2.08
CA ILE A 130 -5.37 26.22 0.63
C ILE A 130 -4.15 26.79 -0.08
N CYS A 131 -3.56 27.87 0.45
CA CYS A 131 -2.36 28.48 -0.12
C CYS A 131 -1.20 27.48 -0.16
N GLY A 132 -0.96 26.75 0.93
CA GLY A 132 0.10 25.75 0.96
C GLY A 132 -0.12 24.60 -0.04
N LEU A 133 -1.36 24.15 -0.22
CA LEU A 133 -1.71 23.19 -1.27
C LEU A 133 -1.39 23.76 -2.66
N LEU A 134 -1.87 24.96 -2.98
CA LEU A 134 -1.69 25.57 -4.30
C LEU A 134 -0.22 25.85 -4.61
N VAL A 135 0.55 26.37 -3.65
CA VAL A 135 2.00 26.58 -3.79
C VAL A 135 2.71 25.26 -4.09
N THR A 136 2.31 24.17 -3.43
CA THR A 136 2.90 22.85 -3.66
C THR A 136 2.58 22.31 -5.05
N LEU A 137 1.41 22.62 -5.62
CA LEU A 137 0.98 22.16 -6.94
C LEU A 137 1.64 22.91 -8.11
N VAL A 138 2.07 24.16 -7.89
CA VAL A 138 2.67 25.01 -8.94
C VAL A 138 4.18 24.78 -9.10
N ARG A 139 4.79 24.00 -8.21
CA ARG A 139 6.25 23.77 -8.14
C ARG A 139 6.66 22.42 -8.73
#